data_AF-A0A653BQ20-F1
#
_entry.id   AF-A0A653BQ20-F1
#
_cell.length_a   1.000
_cell.length_b   1.000
_cell.length_c   1.000
_cell.angle_alpha   90.00
_cell.angle_beta   90.00
_cell.angle_gamma   90.00
#
_symmetry.space_group_name_H-M   'P 1'
#
loop_
_entity.id
_entity.type
_entity.pdbx_description
1 polymer ?
#
loop_
_entity_poly.entity_id
_entity_poly.type
_entity_poly.pdbx_seq_one_letter_code
_entity_poly.pdbx_strand_id
1 'polypeptide(L)'
;MWMLGELFPPFGITSFVSAVVVCVISFYIIKRLSGETQVPVRDSTKNHSWTSITISSKAWYCSICESLLLNAIGVYCDCCGVCADQDCIKKANAKLPCKVITSNTEVQLHHWVKGNLPLGAVCAQCEEDCSMEPGLVDFQCCWCQKTVHTECLPSIEKFCDYGPYRNMIVPPWCVQVARRKGALNKHLLLRAVKDPGWDKWTPLVVIG
;
A
#
# COMPACT_ATOMS: atom_id res chain seq x y z
N MET A 1 -73.90 -9.76 3.30
CA MET A 1 -73.21 -10.23 2.08
C MET A 1 -72.02 -9.31 1.86
N TRP A 2 -70.88 -9.66 2.45
CA TRP A 2 -69.62 -8.96 2.22
C TRP A 2 -69.02 -9.54 0.95
N MET A 3 -68.97 -8.77 -0.13
CA MET A 3 -68.28 -9.17 -1.35
C MET A 3 -67.38 -8.02 -1.79
N LEU A 4 -66.15 -8.07 -1.27
CA LEU A 4 -64.89 -7.86 -1.99
C LEU A 4 -64.93 -6.82 -3.14
N GLY A 5 -64.68 -5.55 -2.84
CA GLY A 5 -64.54 -4.50 -3.84
C GLY A 5 -63.51 -3.41 -3.54
N GLU A 6 -62.66 -3.59 -2.52
CA GLU A 6 -61.73 -2.55 -2.05
C GLU A 6 -60.32 -3.13 -1.90
N LEU A 7 -59.63 -3.43 -3.00
CA LEU A 7 -58.22 -3.85 -2.96
C LEU A 7 -57.37 -3.35 -4.13
N PHE A 8 -57.71 -2.21 -4.76
CA PHE A 8 -56.78 -1.53 -5.67
C PHE A 8 -56.80 -0.02 -5.39
N PRO A 9 -55.69 0.57 -4.91
CA PRO A 9 -55.63 2.02 -4.73
C PRO A 9 -55.71 2.72 -6.09
N PRO A 10 -56.28 3.95 -6.19
CA PRO A 10 -56.57 4.64 -7.45
C PRO A 10 -55.31 5.31 -8.02
N PHE A 11 -54.19 4.59 -8.05
CA PHE A 11 -52.99 5.06 -8.73
C PHE A 11 -53.09 4.58 -10.18
N GLY A 12 -53.50 5.49 -11.07
CA GLY A 12 -53.59 5.20 -12.50
C GLY A 12 -52.28 4.63 -13.04
N ILE A 13 -52.38 3.69 -13.98
CA ILE A 13 -51.25 2.98 -14.62
C ILE A 13 -50.14 3.95 -15.06
N THR A 14 -50.53 5.15 -15.49
CA THR A 14 -49.63 6.25 -15.87
C THR A 14 -48.74 6.73 -14.72
N SER A 15 -49.28 6.86 -13.49
CA SER A 15 -48.53 7.24 -12.30
C SER A 15 -47.51 6.16 -11.92
N PHE A 16 -47.91 4.88 -11.98
CA PHE A 16 -47.01 3.75 -11.73
C PHE A 16 -45.85 3.69 -12.74
N VAL A 17 -46.15 3.80 -14.03
CA VAL A 17 -45.12 3.82 -15.10
C VAL A 17 -44.17 5.00 -14.91
N SER A 18 -44.68 6.18 -14.57
CA SER A 18 -43.84 7.36 -14.32
C SER A 18 -42.88 7.16 -13.14
N ALA A 19 -43.34 6.56 -12.04
CA ALA A 19 -42.53 6.27 -10.86
C ALA A 19 -41.42 5.25 -11.18
N VAL A 20 -41.73 4.19 -11.94
CA VAL A 20 -40.74 3.19 -12.36
C VAL A 20 -39.65 3.84 -13.24
N VAL A 21 -40.04 4.69 -14.19
CA VAL A 21 -39.08 5.41 -15.06
C VAL A 21 -38.16 6.32 -14.25
N VAL A 22 -38.72 7.08 -13.30
CA VAL A 22 -37.93 7.94 -12.40
C VAL A 22 -36.98 7.10 -11.55
N CYS A 23 -37.42 6.01 -10.93
CA CYS A 23 -36.57 5.12 -10.15
C CYS A 23 -35.43 4.51 -10.98
N VAL A 24 -35.70 4.10 -12.21
CA VAL A 24 -34.69 3.56 -13.13
C VAL A 24 -33.67 4.64 -13.49
N ILE A 25 -34.13 5.84 -13.88
CA ILE A 25 -33.23 6.96 -14.20
C ILE A 25 -32.41 7.35 -12.98
N SER A 26 -33.01 7.48 -11.79
CA SER A 26 -32.30 7.74 -10.54
C SER A 26 -31.29 6.65 -10.22
N PHE A 27 -31.60 5.37 -10.41
CA PHE A 27 -30.66 4.27 -10.24
C PHE A 27 -29.47 4.39 -11.20
N TYR A 28 -29.70 4.70 -12.48
CA TYR A 28 -28.62 4.88 -13.45
C TYR A 28 -27.80 6.15 -13.19
N ILE A 29 -28.42 7.24 -12.74
CA ILE A 29 -27.73 8.47 -12.33
C ILE A 29 -26.91 8.21 -11.07
N ILE A 30 -27.46 7.56 -10.05
CA ILE A 30 -26.72 7.16 -8.84
C ILE A 30 -25.58 6.23 -9.21
N LYS A 31 -25.79 5.22 -10.07
CA LYS A 31 -24.71 4.33 -10.53
C LYS A 31 -23.63 5.06 -11.32
N ARG A 32 -24.00 6.11 -12.06
CA ARG A 32 -23.07 6.96 -12.83
C ARG A 32 -22.33 7.98 -11.94
N LEU A 33 -23.01 8.55 -10.94
CA LEU A 33 -22.46 9.51 -9.98
C LEU A 33 -21.62 8.83 -8.91
N SER A 34 -22.08 7.68 -8.39
CA SER A 34 -21.31 6.73 -7.58
C SER A 34 -20.25 6.00 -8.40
N GLY A 35 -19.81 6.58 -9.53
CA GLY A 35 -18.82 6.01 -10.43
C GLY A 35 -17.73 5.38 -9.59
N GLU A 36 -17.70 4.04 -9.60
CA GLU A 36 -16.78 3.29 -8.76
C GLU A 36 -15.40 3.82 -9.11
N THR A 37 -14.80 4.57 -8.20
CA THR A 37 -13.45 5.08 -8.36
C THR A 37 -12.57 3.83 -8.27
N GLN A 38 -12.30 3.25 -9.44
CA GLN A 38 -11.49 2.05 -9.57
C GLN A 38 -10.07 2.44 -9.24
N VAL A 39 -9.69 2.38 -7.96
CA VAL A 39 -8.32 2.65 -7.53
C VAL A 39 -7.47 1.44 -7.93
N PRO A 40 -6.54 1.59 -8.89
CA PRO A 40 -5.66 0.50 -9.26
C PRO A 40 -4.73 0.18 -8.10
N VAL A 41 -4.60 -1.11 -7.80
CA VAL A 41 -3.64 -1.62 -6.83
C VAL A 41 -2.47 -2.24 -7.58
N ARG A 42 -1.27 -1.78 -7.26
CA ARG A 42 -0.03 -2.29 -7.83
C ARG A 42 0.20 -3.74 -7.41
N ASP A 43 0.79 -4.52 -8.29
CA ASP A 43 1.25 -5.86 -7.96
C ASP A 43 2.68 -5.79 -7.38
N SER A 44 2.78 -5.77 -6.05
CA SER A 44 4.06 -5.69 -5.32
C SER A 44 4.96 -6.91 -5.53
N THR A 45 4.44 -8.00 -6.11
CA THR A 45 5.22 -9.22 -6.36
C THR A 45 6.06 -9.17 -7.64
N LYS A 46 5.74 -8.24 -8.56
CA LYS A 46 6.38 -8.19 -9.87
C LYS A 46 7.46 -7.13 -9.99
N ASN A 47 7.17 -5.94 -9.48
CA ASN A 47 8.06 -4.79 -9.60
C ASN A 47 8.06 -4.03 -8.28
N HIS A 48 9.09 -3.21 -8.07
CA HIS A 48 9.06 -2.09 -7.13
C HIS A 48 8.39 -0.87 -7.77
N SER A 49 8.02 0.12 -6.97
CA SER A 49 7.49 1.41 -7.43
C SER A 49 8.64 2.41 -7.43
N TRP A 50 9.31 2.51 -8.58
CA TRP A 50 10.56 3.25 -8.72
C TRP A 50 10.33 4.75 -8.89
N THR A 51 11.06 5.53 -8.10
CA THR A 51 11.09 6.99 -8.16
C THR A 51 12.55 7.44 -8.26
N SER A 52 12.83 8.45 -9.08
CA SER A 52 14.17 9.01 -9.20
C SER A 52 14.62 9.62 -7.88
N ILE A 53 15.87 9.34 -7.50
CA ILE A 53 16.49 9.99 -6.33
C ILE A 53 16.78 11.44 -6.69
N THR A 54 16.28 12.38 -5.90
CA THR A 54 16.60 13.80 -6.03
C THR A 54 17.95 14.11 -5.40
N ILE A 55 18.60 15.18 -5.85
CA ILE A 55 19.88 15.64 -5.27
C ILE A 55 19.68 15.91 -3.78
N SER A 56 20.45 15.23 -2.93
CA SER A 56 20.40 15.36 -1.47
C SER A 56 21.82 15.25 -0.89
N SER A 57 22.03 15.74 0.33
CA SER A 57 23.32 15.61 1.04
C SER A 57 23.62 14.17 1.50
N LYS A 58 22.64 13.28 1.47
CA LYS A 58 22.77 11.87 1.81
C LYS A 58 23.36 11.07 0.65
N ALA A 59 24.32 10.21 0.95
CA ALA A 59 24.82 9.20 0.03
C ALA A 59 23.82 8.04 -0.12
N TRP A 60 23.62 7.60 -1.36
CA TRP A 60 22.74 6.48 -1.69
C TRP A 60 23.54 5.36 -2.34
N TYR A 61 23.22 4.11 -2.02
CA TYR A 61 23.90 2.94 -2.53
C TYR A 61 22.90 1.97 -3.16
N CYS A 62 23.30 1.32 -4.25
CA CYS A 62 22.49 0.34 -4.94
C CYS A 62 22.32 -0.93 -4.10
N SER A 63 21.09 -1.36 -3.81
CA SER A 63 20.79 -2.57 -3.03
C SER A 63 21.16 -3.90 -3.72
N ILE A 64 21.75 -3.85 -4.92
CA ILE A 64 22.17 -5.04 -5.68
C ILE A 64 23.69 -5.11 -5.84
N CYS A 65 24.32 -4.06 -6.36
CA CYS A 65 25.76 -4.02 -6.59
C CYS A 65 26.55 -3.33 -5.47
N GLU A 66 25.85 -2.74 -4.49
CA GLU A 66 26.40 -1.97 -3.36
C GLU A 66 27.22 -0.73 -3.77
N SER A 67 27.27 -0.39 -5.05
CA SER A 67 27.94 0.82 -5.55
C SER A 67 27.20 2.09 -5.16
N LEU A 68 27.98 3.16 -4.96
CA LEU A 68 27.46 4.52 -4.74
C LEU A 68 26.67 5.01 -5.95
N LEU A 69 25.46 5.51 -5.71
CA LEU A 69 24.58 6.13 -6.69
C LEU A 69 24.88 7.63 -6.78
N LEU A 70 25.74 8.00 -7.73
CA LEU A 70 26.11 9.41 -7.95
C LEU A 70 24.93 10.20 -8.54
N ASN A 71 24.68 11.39 -7.97
CA ASN A 71 23.83 12.49 -8.43
C ASN A 71 22.72 12.15 -9.45
N ALA A 72 21.52 11.85 -8.94
CA ALA A 72 20.27 11.73 -9.70
C ALA A 72 20.19 10.61 -10.77
N ILE A 73 21.16 9.69 -10.80
CA ILE A 73 21.17 8.55 -11.74
C ILE A 73 20.56 7.27 -11.13
N GLY A 74 20.31 7.27 -9.82
CA GLY A 74 19.67 6.16 -9.11
C GLY A 74 18.15 6.33 -8.95
N VAL A 75 17.47 5.20 -8.73
CA VAL A 75 16.07 5.16 -8.31
C VAL A 75 15.95 4.53 -6.93
N TYR A 76 14.92 4.92 -6.19
CA TYR A 76 14.51 4.27 -4.96
C TYR A 76 13.05 3.82 -5.07
N CYS A 77 12.67 2.81 -4.28
CA CYS A 77 11.28 2.41 -4.19
C CYS A 77 10.56 3.22 -3.12
N ASP A 78 9.51 3.95 -3.47
CA ASP A 78 8.66 4.72 -2.53
C ASP A 78 7.93 3.83 -1.50
N CYS A 79 7.78 2.53 -1.78
CA CYS A 79 7.09 1.58 -0.93
C CYS A 79 8.00 0.98 0.14
N CYS A 80 9.22 0.55 -0.22
CA CYS A 80 10.11 -0.18 0.69
C CYS A 80 11.47 0.49 0.95
N GLY A 81 11.91 1.44 0.12
CA GLY A 81 13.21 2.10 0.27
C GLY A 81 14.39 1.41 -0.43
N VAL A 82 14.16 0.27 -1.10
CA VAL A 82 15.20 -0.37 -1.94
C VAL A 82 15.69 0.62 -3.00
N CYS A 83 17.00 0.68 -3.23
CA CYS A 83 17.61 1.55 -4.22
C CYS A 83 18.29 0.75 -5.32
N ALA A 84 18.32 1.25 -6.55
CA ALA A 84 19.00 0.60 -7.66
C ALA A 84 19.54 1.63 -8.67
N ASP A 85 20.70 1.30 -9.25
CA ASP A 85 21.12 1.91 -10.52
C ASP A 85 20.29 1.35 -11.69
N GLN A 86 20.41 1.99 -12.85
CA GLN A 86 19.62 1.68 -14.04
C GLN A 86 19.77 0.23 -14.52
N ASP A 87 20.96 -0.36 -14.38
CA ASP A 87 21.26 -1.74 -14.79
C ASP A 87 20.76 -2.76 -13.77
N CYS A 88 20.62 -2.35 -12.51
CA CYS A 88 20.20 -3.20 -11.40
C CYS A 88 18.68 -3.21 -11.17
N ILE A 89 17.89 -2.31 -11.76
CA ILE A 89 16.42 -2.25 -11.59
C ILE A 89 15.77 -3.63 -11.80
N LYS A 90 16.08 -4.29 -12.93
CA LYS A 90 15.49 -5.60 -13.25
C LYS A 90 15.93 -6.68 -12.24
N LYS A 91 17.19 -6.63 -11.78
CA LYS A 91 17.72 -7.55 -10.77
C LYS A 91 17.06 -7.31 -9.42
N ALA A 92 16.81 -6.05 -9.04
CA ALA A 92 16.13 -5.69 -7.81
C ALA A 92 14.67 -6.15 -7.80
N ASN A 93 13.93 -5.96 -8.89
CA ASN A 93 12.57 -6.49 -9.04
C ASN A 93 12.51 -8.02 -8.88
N ALA A 94 13.53 -8.74 -9.37
CA ALA A 94 13.56 -10.19 -9.32
C ALA A 94 14.05 -10.77 -7.97
N LYS A 95 15.03 -10.11 -7.33
CA LYS A 95 15.74 -10.67 -6.16
C LYS A 95 15.24 -10.13 -4.82
N LEU A 96 14.74 -8.90 -4.78
CA LEU A 96 14.37 -8.23 -3.54
C LEU A 96 12.84 -8.08 -3.48
N PRO A 97 12.17 -8.61 -2.44
CA PRO A 97 10.73 -8.43 -2.30
C PRO A 97 10.39 -6.95 -2.05
N CYS A 98 9.29 -6.47 -2.63
CA CYS A 98 8.74 -5.16 -2.29
C CYS A 98 7.82 -5.26 -1.06
N LYS A 99 7.47 -4.11 -0.47
CA LYS A 99 6.49 -4.02 0.61
C LYS A 99 5.16 -4.62 0.17
N VAL A 100 4.65 -5.59 0.93
CA VAL A 100 3.42 -6.31 0.59
C VAL A 100 2.22 -5.39 0.70
N ILE A 101 1.27 -5.52 -0.24
CA ILE A 101 0.05 -4.70 -0.25
C ILE A 101 -1.16 -5.47 0.30
N THR A 102 -1.23 -6.78 0.04
CA THR A 102 -2.32 -7.64 0.51
C THR A 102 -1.78 -8.88 1.22
N SER A 103 -2.43 -9.31 2.29
CA SER A 103 -2.12 -10.57 2.99
C SER A 103 -3.40 -11.27 3.44
N ASN A 104 -3.34 -12.58 3.62
CA ASN A 104 -4.41 -13.36 4.26
C ASN A 104 -4.18 -13.53 5.77
N THR A 105 -3.03 -13.10 6.29
CA THR A 105 -2.65 -13.23 7.71
C THR A 105 -2.71 -11.87 8.40
N GLU A 106 -3.29 -11.83 9.59
CA GLU A 106 -3.33 -10.62 10.44
C GLU A 106 -1.99 -10.32 11.14
N VAL A 107 -1.02 -11.22 10.98
CA VAL A 107 0.33 -11.09 11.51
C VAL A 107 1.25 -10.56 10.43
N GLN A 108 2.03 -9.52 10.76
CA GLN A 108 3.02 -8.92 9.88
C GLN A 108 4.41 -9.06 10.49
N LEU A 109 5.34 -9.64 9.72
CA LEU A 109 6.75 -9.64 10.08
C LEU A 109 7.39 -8.31 9.71
N HIS A 110 8.48 -7.96 10.39
CA HIS A 110 9.35 -6.88 9.94
C HIS A 110 9.82 -7.14 8.50
N HIS A 111 9.79 -6.08 7.69
CA HIS A 111 10.36 -6.09 6.34
C HIS A 111 11.59 -5.20 6.34
N TRP A 112 12.72 -5.82 6.63
CA TRP A 112 14.02 -5.15 6.72
C TRP A 112 14.60 -4.87 5.33
N VAL A 113 15.04 -3.63 5.13
CA VAL A 113 15.80 -3.19 3.96
C VAL A 113 17.18 -2.75 4.43
N LYS A 114 18.22 -3.27 3.78
CA LYS A 114 19.62 -3.03 4.15
C LYS A 114 20.07 -1.64 3.71
N GLY A 115 20.72 -0.91 4.62
CA GLY A 115 21.40 0.35 4.35
C GLY A 115 20.50 1.50 3.91
N ASN A 116 21.13 2.54 3.37
CA ASN A 116 20.48 3.80 3.01
C ASN A 116 19.62 4.35 4.15
N LEU A 117 20.12 4.31 5.38
CA LEU A 117 19.41 4.77 6.55
C LEU A 117 19.20 6.30 6.54
N PRO A 118 18.18 6.84 7.23
CA PRO A 118 18.07 8.28 7.43
C PRO A 118 19.28 8.82 8.21
N LEU A 119 19.59 10.10 8.03
CA LEU A 119 20.64 10.77 8.82
C LEU A 119 20.23 10.78 10.30
N GLY A 120 21.15 10.41 11.19
CA GLY A 120 20.87 10.29 12.62
C GLY A 120 20.00 9.08 12.99
N ALA A 121 20.05 8.01 12.20
CA ALA A 121 19.42 6.74 12.55
C ALA A 121 20.03 6.16 13.83
N VAL A 122 19.20 5.72 14.76
CA VAL A 122 19.61 5.12 16.05
C VAL A 122 19.08 3.70 16.13
N CYS A 123 19.90 2.78 16.63
CA CYS A 123 19.54 1.38 16.75
C CYS A 123 18.44 1.17 17.80
N ALA A 124 17.35 0.52 17.41
CA ALA A 124 16.23 0.22 18.30
C ALA A 124 16.57 -0.81 19.41
N GLN A 125 17.75 -1.44 19.36
CA GLN A 125 18.18 -2.45 20.33
C GLN A 125 19.20 -1.91 21.35
N CYS A 126 20.23 -1.18 20.90
CA CYS A 126 21.31 -0.68 21.77
C CYS A 126 21.30 0.83 21.96
N GLU A 127 20.44 1.57 21.25
CA GLU A 127 20.31 3.03 21.32
C GLU A 127 21.55 3.82 20.85
N GLU A 128 22.46 3.18 20.13
CA GLU A 128 23.63 3.81 19.49
C GLU A 128 23.37 4.15 18.01
N ASP A 129 24.15 5.09 17.47
CA ASP A 129 24.03 5.54 16.07
C ASP A 129 24.28 4.38 15.07
N CYS A 130 23.41 4.28 14.06
CA CYS A 130 23.57 3.37 12.93
C CYS A 130 24.26 4.05 11.74
N SER A 131 24.72 3.26 10.77
CA SER A 131 25.30 3.74 9.52
C SER A 131 26.52 4.64 9.68
N MET A 132 27.38 4.34 10.67
CA MET A 132 28.63 5.05 10.92
C MET A 132 29.69 4.84 9.82
N GLU A 133 29.56 3.76 9.05
CA GLU A 133 30.44 3.44 7.92
C GLU A 133 29.77 3.72 6.58
N PRO A 134 30.51 4.19 5.55
CA PRO A 134 29.97 4.35 4.21
C PRO A 134 29.59 3.01 3.58
N GLY A 135 28.37 2.92 3.03
CA GLY A 135 27.91 1.76 2.29
C GLY A 135 26.51 1.30 2.67
N LEU A 136 26.18 0.06 2.30
CA LEU A 136 24.97 -0.61 2.77
C LEU A 136 25.27 -1.40 4.04
N VAL A 137 25.15 -0.72 5.17
CA VAL A 137 25.24 -1.28 6.51
C VAL A 137 23.93 -1.08 7.25
N ASP A 138 23.64 -1.98 8.18
CA ASP A 138 22.46 -1.94 9.05
C ASP A 138 21.14 -2.06 8.28
N PHE A 139 20.02 -2.02 9.01
CA PHE A 139 18.70 -2.31 8.45
C PHE A 139 17.64 -1.32 8.92
N GLN A 140 16.70 -1.01 8.04
CA GLN A 140 15.47 -0.28 8.38
C GLN A 140 14.23 -1.10 8.01
N CYS A 141 13.24 -1.14 8.90
CA CYS A 141 11.96 -1.78 8.59
C CYS A 141 11.05 -0.80 7.84
N CYS A 142 10.59 -1.16 6.64
CA CYS A 142 9.72 -0.27 5.83
C CYS A 142 8.27 -0.14 6.35
N TRP A 143 7.92 -0.86 7.42
CA TRP A 143 6.65 -0.74 8.14
C TRP A 143 6.77 0.22 9.32
N CYS A 144 7.53 -0.17 10.34
CA CYS A 144 7.64 0.58 11.60
C CYS A 144 8.76 1.62 11.64
N GLN A 145 9.59 1.71 10.60
CA GLN A 145 10.72 2.63 10.48
C GLN A 145 11.85 2.44 11.49
N LYS A 146 11.77 1.44 12.39
CA LYS A 146 12.89 1.06 13.28
C LYS A 146 14.15 0.81 12.45
N THR A 147 15.27 1.30 12.96
CA THR A 147 16.62 1.03 12.46
C THR A 147 17.35 0.12 13.43
N VAL A 148 18.21 -0.76 12.93
CA VAL A 148 18.93 -1.74 13.75
C VAL A 148 20.26 -2.11 13.11
N HIS A 149 21.29 -2.24 13.94
CA HIS A 149 22.58 -2.75 13.47
C HIS A 149 22.48 -4.19 12.96
N THR A 150 23.42 -4.55 12.09
CA THR A 150 23.53 -5.92 11.56
C THR A 150 23.64 -6.96 12.67
N GLU A 151 24.43 -6.68 13.71
CA GLU A 151 24.68 -7.57 14.85
C GLU A 151 23.50 -7.59 15.83
N CYS A 152 22.74 -6.49 15.90
CA CYS A 152 21.59 -6.36 16.78
C CYS A 152 20.31 -6.98 16.18
N LEU A 153 20.24 -7.12 14.86
CA LEU A 153 19.06 -7.61 14.14
C LEU A 153 18.50 -8.95 14.68
N PRO A 154 19.31 -9.95 15.05
CA PRO A 154 18.80 -11.22 15.59
C PRO A 154 18.06 -11.10 16.93
N SER A 155 18.32 -10.03 17.69
CA SER A 155 17.72 -9.77 19.01
C SER A 155 16.37 -9.04 18.92
N ILE A 156 16.02 -8.48 17.75
CA ILE A 156 14.75 -7.78 17.56
C ILE A 156 13.60 -8.77 17.45
N GLU A 157 12.45 -8.41 18.03
CA GLU A 157 11.20 -9.13 17.86
C GLU A 157 10.86 -9.30 16.36
N LYS A 158 10.41 -10.51 15.97
CA LYS A 158 10.13 -10.82 14.57
C LYS A 158 8.86 -10.13 14.04
N PHE A 159 7.90 -9.86 14.92
CA PHE A 159 6.60 -9.30 14.56
C PHE A 159 6.65 -7.78 14.58
N CYS A 160 6.17 -7.18 13.49
CA CYS A 160 6.15 -5.74 13.35
C CYS A 160 4.92 -5.15 14.04
N ASP A 161 5.17 -4.24 14.95
CA ASP A 161 4.18 -3.44 15.67
C ASP A 161 3.70 -2.20 14.88
N TYR A 162 4.20 -1.99 13.65
CA TYR A 162 3.99 -0.80 12.82
C TYR A 162 4.52 0.51 13.41
N GLY A 163 5.10 0.48 14.62
CA GLY A 163 5.72 1.61 15.28
C GLY A 163 4.80 2.83 15.43
N PRO A 164 5.35 4.05 15.40
CA PRO A 164 4.60 5.27 15.69
C PRO A 164 3.54 5.60 14.63
N TYR A 165 3.66 5.05 13.41
CA TYR A 165 2.75 5.31 12.30
C TYR A 165 1.59 4.31 12.21
N ARG A 166 1.47 3.37 13.16
CA ARG A 166 0.47 2.31 13.18
C ARG A 166 -0.93 2.81 12.83
N ASN A 167 -1.39 3.86 13.48
CA ASN A 167 -2.76 4.36 13.29
C ASN A 167 -3.01 5.01 11.91
N MET A 168 -1.97 5.27 11.12
CA MET A 168 -2.08 5.84 9.77
C MET A 168 -1.86 4.80 8.67
N ILE A 169 -1.42 3.59 9.03
CA ILE A 169 -1.11 2.52 8.08
C ILE A 169 -2.35 1.68 7.84
N VAL A 170 -2.66 1.39 6.56
CA VAL A 170 -3.60 0.33 6.20
C VAL A 170 -2.86 -1.02 6.22
N PRO A 171 -3.20 -1.95 7.13
CA PRO A 171 -2.50 -3.22 7.19
C PRO A 171 -2.82 -4.12 5.99
N PRO A 172 -1.90 -4.99 5.53
CA PRO A 172 -2.12 -5.78 4.33
C PRO A 172 -3.35 -6.70 4.36
N TRP A 173 -3.75 -7.22 5.53
CA TRP A 173 -4.96 -8.05 5.66
C TRP A 173 -6.26 -7.26 5.59
N CYS A 174 -6.19 -5.94 5.72
CA CYS A 174 -7.34 -5.06 5.59
C CYS A 174 -7.64 -4.69 4.14
N VAL A 175 -6.68 -4.89 3.20
CA VAL A 175 -6.84 -4.50 1.80
C VAL A 175 -7.52 -5.62 1.01
N GLN A 176 -8.74 -5.37 0.54
CA GLN A 176 -9.47 -6.30 -0.32
C GLN A 176 -9.35 -5.87 -1.78
N VAL A 177 -8.85 -6.77 -2.62
CA VAL A 177 -8.68 -6.51 -4.06
C VAL A 177 -9.55 -7.42 -4.91
N ALA A 178 -9.97 -6.93 -6.06
CA ALA A 178 -10.66 -7.69 -7.09
C ALA A 178 -9.83 -7.70 -8.38
N ARG A 179 -9.86 -8.82 -9.11
CA ARG A 179 -9.32 -8.91 -10.48
C ARG A 179 -10.42 -8.58 -11.48
N ARG A 180 -10.17 -7.63 -12.37
CA ARG A 180 -11.11 -7.34 -13.47
C ARG A 180 -11.12 -8.51 -14.45
N LYS A 181 -12.28 -9.15 -14.64
CA LYS A 181 -12.47 -10.17 -15.68
C LYS A 181 -12.48 -9.49 -17.06
N GLY A 182 -11.72 -10.03 -18.02
CA GLY A 182 -11.78 -9.64 -19.44
C GLY A 182 -10.85 -8.51 -19.91
N ALA A 183 -10.03 -7.91 -19.04
CA ALA A 183 -9.02 -6.95 -19.48
C ALA A 183 -7.72 -7.67 -19.90
N LEU A 184 -7.15 -7.27 -21.04
CA LEU A 184 -5.82 -7.72 -21.50
C LEU A 184 -4.75 -7.48 -20.44
N ASN A 185 -4.90 -6.41 -19.65
CA ASN A 185 -4.07 -6.11 -18.49
C ASN A 185 -4.82 -6.44 -17.19
N LYS A 186 -4.34 -7.49 -16.49
CA LYS A 186 -4.88 -7.99 -15.21
C LYS A 186 -4.49 -7.08 -14.04
N HIS A 187 -4.93 -5.82 -14.04
CA HIS A 187 -4.74 -4.95 -12.88
C HIS A 187 -5.60 -5.42 -11.70
N LEU A 188 -5.03 -5.36 -10.50
CA LEU A 188 -5.78 -5.50 -9.26
C LEU A 188 -6.48 -4.17 -8.98
N LEU A 189 -7.73 -4.22 -8.55
CA LEU A 189 -8.51 -3.04 -8.21
C LEU A 189 -8.88 -3.11 -6.74
N LEU A 190 -8.77 -1.98 -6.03
CA LEU A 190 -9.20 -1.89 -4.64
C LEU A 190 -10.72 -2.05 -4.58
N ARG A 191 -11.18 -3.02 -3.80
CA ARG A 191 -12.60 -3.28 -3.59
C ARG A 191 -13.10 -2.64 -2.30
N ALA A 192 -12.34 -2.83 -1.22
CA ALA A 192 -12.67 -2.32 0.10
C ALA A 192 -11.43 -2.31 0.98
N VAL A 193 -11.49 -1.51 2.05
CA VAL A 193 -10.54 -1.56 3.16
C VAL A 193 -11.33 -1.91 4.42
N LYS A 194 -10.95 -2.99 5.10
CA LYS A 194 -11.54 -3.41 6.38
C LYS A 194 -10.89 -2.64 7.54
N ASP A 195 -11.68 -2.33 8.56
CA ASP A 195 -11.16 -1.80 9.82
C ASP A 195 -10.33 -2.87 10.58
N PRO A 196 -9.09 -2.57 11.01
CA PRO A 196 -8.24 -3.50 11.75
C PRO A 196 -8.60 -3.63 13.24
N GLY A 197 -9.57 -2.87 13.76
CA GLY A 197 -9.96 -2.84 15.17
C GLY A 197 -8.99 -2.07 16.07
N TRP A 198 -8.23 -1.13 15.50
CA TRP A 198 -7.21 -0.36 16.22
C TRP A 198 -7.78 0.93 16.78
N ASP A 199 -7.45 1.25 18.03
CA ASP A 199 -7.91 2.50 18.65
C ASP A 199 -7.39 3.73 17.88
N LYS A 200 -8.30 4.65 17.56
CA LYS A 200 -8.02 5.89 16.80
C LYS A 200 -7.30 5.66 15.47
N TRP A 201 -7.65 4.58 14.75
CA TRP A 201 -7.13 4.35 13.41
C TRP A 201 -7.71 5.34 12.40
N THR A 202 -6.83 6.12 11.77
CA THR A 202 -7.15 7.14 10.78
C THR A 202 -6.16 6.99 9.62
N PRO A 203 -6.40 6.04 8.69
CA PRO A 203 -5.44 5.72 7.65
C PRO A 203 -5.25 6.89 6.69
N LEU A 204 -4.01 7.14 6.29
CA LEU A 204 -3.70 8.10 5.22
C LEU A 204 -3.66 7.35 3.88
N VAL A 205 -4.56 7.70 2.96
CA VAL A 205 -4.57 7.15 1.60
C VAL A 205 -4.15 8.24 0.62
N VAL A 206 -2.99 8.05 -0.01
CA VAL A 206 -2.50 8.95 -1.06
C VAL A 206 -2.94 8.39 -2.41
N ILE A 207 -3.81 9.12 -3.10
CA ILE A 207 -4.28 8.79 -4.45
C ILE A 207 -3.42 9.60 -5.42
N GLY A 208 -2.53 8.94 -6.15
CA GLY A 208 -1.70 9.52 -7.20
C GLY A 208 -2.29 9.33 -8.59
#